data_AF-A0A968B225-F1
#
_entry.id   AF-A0A968B225-F1
#
_cell.length_a   1.000
_cell.length_b   1.000
_cell.length_c   1.000
_cell.angle_alpha   90.00
_cell.angle_beta   90.00
_cell.angle_gamma   90.00
#
_symmetry.space_group_name_H-M   'P 1'
#
loop_
_entity.id
_entity.type
_entity.pdbx_description
1 polymer ?
#
loop_
_entity_poly.entity_id
_entity_poly.type
_entity_poly.pdbx_seq_one_letter_code
_entity_poly.pdbx_strand_id
1 'polypeptide(L)' 'MRHRKAGRALSRTSSHRQAMFRNMAASLFTHELIKTTLPKAKELRRVAE' A
#
# COMPACT_ATOMS: atom_id res chain seq x y z
N MET A 1 3.48 3.69 -23.07
CA MET A 1 3.83 2.46 -22.33
C MET A 1 4.66 2.78 -21.10
N ARG A 2 4.39 2.18 -19.93
CA ARG A 2 5.23 2.33 -18.71
C ARG A 2 6.29 1.23 -18.67
N HIS A 3 7.44 1.45 -19.31
CA HIS A 3 8.53 0.45 -19.30
C HIS A 3 9.26 0.45 -17.95
N ARG A 4 9.44 -0.75 -17.38
CA ARG A 4 10.24 -1.03 -16.16
C ARG A 4 9.89 -0.19 -14.91
N LYS A 5 8.69 0.39 -14.84
CA LYS A 5 8.27 1.19 -13.66
C LYS A 5 7.58 0.32 -12.62
N ALA A 6 8.22 0.13 -11.47
CA ALA A 6 7.61 -0.55 -10.31
C ALA A 6 6.52 0.30 -9.62
N GLY A 7 5.59 -0.38 -8.93
CA GLY A 7 4.58 0.23 -8.07
C GLY A 7 3.32 0.76 -8.77
N ARG A 8 2.19 0.70 -8.06
CA ARG A 8 0.86 1.10 -8.55
C ARG A 8 0.47 2.49 -8.05
N ALA A 9 -0.16 3.29 -8.91
CA ALA A 9 -0.60 4.65 -8.56
C ALA A 9 -1.86 4.67 -7.66
N LEU A 10 -2.66 3.60 -7.70
CA LEU A 10 -3.89 3.42 -6.90
C LEU A 10 -4.88 4.60 -7.00
N SER A 11 -4.87 5.31 -8.14
CA SER A 11 -5.66 6.52 -8.41
C SER A 11 -5.55 7.57 -7.29
N ARG A 12 -4.36 7.74 -6.71
CA ARG A 12 -4.08 8.66 -5.60
C ARG A 12 -2.82 9.47 -5.88
N THR A 13 -2.66 10.61 -5.21
CA THR A 13 -1.41 11.38 -5.21
C THR A 13 -0.33 10.66 -4.39
N SER A 14 0.94 11.09 -4.52
CA SER A 14 2.05 10.54 -3.74
C SER A 14 1.85 10.70 -2.23
N SER A 15 1.45 11.90 -1.78
CA SER A 15 1.19 12.20 -0.37
C SER A 15 0.09 11.33 0.22
N HIS A 16 -1.04 11.20 -0.49
CA HIS A 16 -2.14 10.33 -0.05
C HIS A 16 -1.67 8.88 0.02
N ARG A 17 -0.96 8.36 -1.00
CA ARG A 17 -0.45 6.97 -0.94
C ARG A 17 0.45 6.74 0.29
N GLN A 18 1.34 7.67 0.59
CA GLN A 18 2.24 7.56 1.74
C GLN A 18 1.46 7.49 3.06
N ALA A 19 0.48 8.38 3.25
CA ALA A 19 -0.37 8.36 4.44
C ALA A 19 -1.22 7.08 4.52
N MET A 20 -1.82 6.65 3.40
CA MET A 20 -2.62 5.44 3.32
C MET A 20 -1.81 4.19 3.72
N PHE A 21 -0.59 4.03 3.19
CA PHE A 21 0.25 2.88 3.53
C PHE A 21 0.72 2.90 4.98
N ARG A 22 1.07 4.06 5.54
CA ARG A 22 1.40 4.22 6.96
C ARG A 22 0.24 3.74 7.85
N ASN A 23 -0.97 4.18 7.55
CA ASN A 23 -2.16 3.79 8.32
C ASN A 23 -2.45 2.29 8.17
N MET A 24 -2.36 1.73 6.95
CA MET A 24 -2.58 0.30 6.74
C MET A 24 -1.52 -0.56 7.43
N ALA A 25 -0.26 -0.13 7.45
CA ALA A 25 0.80 -0.85 8.18
C ALA A 25 0.55 -0.82 9.68
N ALA A 26 0.22 0.36 10.24
CA ALA A 26 -0.15 0.47 11.66
C ALA A 26 -1.34 -0.44 12.01
N SER A 27 -2.43 -0.41 11.23
CA SER A 27 -3.58 -1.29 11.45
C SER A 27 -3.23 -2.77 11.33
N LEU A 28 -2.31 -3.14 10.43
CA LEU A 28 -1.86 -4.53 10.30
C LEU A 28 -1.11 -4.98 11.55
N PHE A 29 -0.26 -4.14 12.13
CA PHE A 29 0.44 -4.47 13.38
C PHE A 29 -0.48 -4.46 14.60
N THR A 30 -1.47 -3.57 14.66
CA THR A 30 -2.42 -3.51 15.79
C THR A 30 -3.42 -4.66 15.79
N HIS A 31 -3.90 -5.08 14.62
CA HIS A 31 -5.00 -6.03 14.50
C HIS A 31 -4.59 -7.39 13.94
N GLU A 32 -3.30 -7.58 13.59
CA GLU A 32 -2.69 -8.78 13.00
C GLU A 32 -3.27 -9.22 11.64
N LEU A 33 -4.46 -8.75 11.29
CA LEU A 33 -5.17 -9.04 10.05
C LEU A 33 -6.02 -7.84 9.64
N ILE A 34 -5.94 -7.45 8.37
CA ILE A 34 -6.79 -6.40 7.78
C ILE A 34 -7.40 -6.86 6.47
N LYS A 35 -8.63 -6.42 6.18
CA LYS A 35 -9.28 -6.63 4.89
C LYS A 35 -8.95 -5.48 3.94
N THR A 36 -8.33 -5.77 2.81
CA THR A 36 -8.00 -4.77 1.78
C THR A 36 -8.12 -5.35 0.38
N THR A 37 -7.87 -4.56 -0.66
CA THR A 37 -7.91 -5.04 -2.04
C THR A 37 -6.57 -5.69 -2.43
N LEU A 38 -6.62 -6.68 -3.33
CA LEU A 38 -5.43 -7.36 -3.83
C LEU A 38 -4.28 -6.42 -4.27
N PRO A 39 -4.50 -5.36 -5.07
CA PRO A 39 -3.42 -4.45 -5.44
C PRO A 39 -2.86 -3.66 -4.25
N LYS A 40 -3.68 -3.30 -3.26
CA LYS A 40 -3.20 -2.61 -2.05
C LYS A 40 -2.39 -3.55 -1.17
N ALA A 41 -2.83 -4.79 -0.98
CA ALA A 41 -2.09 -5.80 -0.23
C ALA A 41 -0.70 -6.07 -0.82
N LYS A 42 -0.61 -6.26 -2.15
CA LYS A 42 0.68 -6.50 -2.83
C LYS A 42 1.66 -5.33 -2.68
N GLU A 43 1.17 -4.09 -2.70
CA GLU A 43 2.03 -2.91 -2.50
C GLU A 43 2.35 -2.68 -1.02
N LEU A 44 1.44 -2.99 -0.10
CA LEU A 44 1.64 -2.86 1.35
C LEU A 44 2.80 -3.73 1.85
N ARG A 45 3.02 -4.91 1.26
CA ARG A 45 4.18 -5.77 1.57
C ARG A 45 5.50 -5.00 1.52
N ARG A 46 5.68 -4.12 0.55
CA ARG A 46 6.92 -3.32 0.39
C ARG A 46 7.14 -2.27 1.49
N VAL A 47 6.15 -2.04 2.35
CA VAL A 47 6.16 -1.05 3.43
C VAL A 47 6.19 -1.73 4.81
N ALA A 48 5.63 -2.95 4.92
CA ALA A 48 5.52 -3.71 6.16
C ALA A 48 6.54 -4.85 6.29
N GLU A 49 7.11 -5.33 5.17
CA GLU A 49 8.30 -6.21 5.09
C GLU A 49 9.52 -5.36 4.71
#